data_AF-A0AA88Y7G7-F1
#
_entry.id   AF-A0AA88Y7G7-F1
#
_cell.length_a   1.000
_cell.length_b   1.000
_cell.length_c   1.000
_cell.angle_alpha   90.00
_cell.angle_beta   90.00
_cell.angle_gamma   90.00
#
_symmetry.space_group_name_H-M   'P 1'
#
loop_
_entity.id
_entity.type
_entity.pdbx_description
1 polymer ?
#
loop_
_entity_poly.entity_id
_entity_poly.type
_entity_poly.pdbx_seq_one_letter_code
_entity_poly.pdbx_strand_id
1 'polypeptide(L)'
;TGGKRIPSVMFRPVFDGSILKRLSSKAQRKVMAVNLTKAGITDLGIMKPFGAYKLRQAPLEVFYNGEPLRLAQWPNKEFVNMMRIPDGTTGRRFTYKGNRPLRWKEENDIWGYGYWFHGWSDEAIKIVDINTATKTITLKGTPKYGLKRDADRKACFSRAPYYWRLCGADPYNPVTAIYRPDASESTYP
;
A
#
# COMPACT_ATOMS: atom_id res chain seq x y z
N THR A 1 -19.68 14.58 3.41
CA THR A 1 -19.22 15.81 4.13
C THR A 1 -17.90 16.27 3.51
N GLY A 2 -17.52 17.54 3.68
CA GLY A 2 -16.20 18.04 3.28
C GLY A 2 -15.09 17.65 4.27
N GLY A 3 -13.84 17.99 3.94
CA GLY A 3 -12.69 17.77 4.82
C GLY A 3 -12.78 18.57 6.13
N LYS A 4 -12.26 18.01 7.23
CA LYS A 4 -12.28 18.64 8.56
C LYS A 4 -10.88 19.05 8.99
N ARG A 5 -10.69 20.31 9.37
CA ARG A 5 -9.41 20.82 9.89
C ARG A 5 -9.17 20.30 11.31
N ILE A 6 -8.03 19.65 11.54
CA ILE A 6 -7.53 19.26 12.87
C ILE A 6 -6.49 20.29 13.33
N PRO A 7 -6.66 20.98 14.46
CA PRO A 7 -5.65 21.88 15.01
C PRO A 7 -4.35 21.15 15.38
N SER A 8 -3.19 21.72 15.04
CA SER A 8 -1.87 21.14 15.32
C SER A 8 -1.64 20.87 16.82
N VAL A 9 -2.19 21.70 17.70
CA VAL A 9 -2.12 21.55 19.18
C VAL A 9 -2.78 20.27 19.73
N MET A 10 -3.59 19.58 18.92
CA MET A 10 -4.18 18.29 19.27
C MET A 10 -3.22 17.11 19.02
N PHE A 11 -2.18 17.29 18.22
CA PHE A 11 -1.16 16.26 18.00
C PHE A 11 -0.20 16.19 19.18
N ARG A 12 0.20 14.97 19.56
CA ARG A 12 1.14 14.69 20.64
C ARG A 12 2.17 13.64 20.20
N PRO A 13 3.42 13.67 20.70
CA PRO A 13 4.38 12.61 20.44
C PRO A 13 3.88 11.28 21.00
N VAL A 14 4.15 10.17 20.30
CA VAL A 14 3.78 8.85 20.80
C VAL A 14 4.83 8.35 21.78
N PHE A 15 4.43 8.12 23.03
CA PHE A 15 5.25 7.50 24.07
C PHE A 15 4.84 6.04 24.39
N ASP A 16 3.73 5.56 23.83
CA ASP A 16 3.22 4.20 24.05
C ASP A 16 4.21 3.15 23.52
N GLY A 17 4.77 2.35 24.43
CA GLY A 17 5.77 1.34 24.12
C GLY A 17 5.27 0.21 23.20
N SER A 18 3.97 -0.08 23.14
CA SER A 18 3.39 -1.07 22.24
C SER A 18 3.32 -0.54 20.80
N ILE A 19 2.88 0.72 20.64
CA ILE A 19 2.85 1.39 19.33
C ILE A 19 4.27 1.61 18.81
N LEU A 20 5.19 2.07 19.66
CA LEU A 20 6.58 2.30 19.29
C LEU A 20 7.31 1.01 18.85
N LYS A 21 7.03 -0.15 19.46
CA LYS A 21 7.61 -1.45 19.05
C LYS A 21 7.26 -1.84 17.60
N ARG A 22 6.04 -1.54 17.14
CA ARG A 22 5.60 -1.79 15.74
C ARG A 22 6.36 -0.92 14.74
N LEU A 23 6.74 0.29 15.13
CA LEU A 23 7.49 1.23 14.28
C LEU A 23 8.98 0.87 14.14
N SER A 24 9.63 1.46 13.13
CA SER A 24 11.11 1.40 13.01
C SER A 24 11.78 2.42 13.94
N SER A 25 12.98 2.14 14.42
CA SER A 25 13.76 3.04 15.30
C SER A 25 13.92 4.46 14.73
N LYS A 26 14.07 4.60 13.41
CA LYS A 26 14.13 5.90 12.70
C LYS A 26 12.83 6.73 12.79
N ALA A 27 11.69 6.08 13.06
CA ALA A 27 10.37 6.71 13.14
C ALA A 27 9.89 6.91 14.59
N GLN A 28 10.34 6.09 15.54
CA GLN A 28 9.90 6.12 16.95
C GLN A 28 10.02 7.50 17.61
N ARG A 29 11.07 8.29 17.29
CA ARG A 29 11.28 9.64 17.82
C ARG A 29 10.66 10.77 16.97
N LYS A 30 9.88 10.43 15.94
CA LYS A 30 9.28 11.39 14.99
C LYS A 30 7.76 11.24 14.83
N VAL A 31 7.17 10.19 15.38
CA VAL A 31 5.74 9.91 15.23
C VAL A 31 4.89 10.80 16.16
N MET A 32 3.93 11.49 15.55
CA MET A 32 2.90 12.27 16.24
C MET A 32 1.55 11.57 16.04
N ALA A 33 0.70 11.58 17.06
CA ALA A 33 -0.66 11.05 17.01
C ALA A 33 -1.69 12.08 17.47
N VAL A 34 -2.91 11.97 16.94
CA VAL A 34 -4.08 12.74 17.38
C VAL A 34 -5.25 11.79 17.57
N ASN A 35 -6.07 12.02 18.59
CA ASN A 35 -7.30 11.27 18.79
C ASN A 35 -8.42 11.87 17.91
N LEU A 36 -8.85 11.12 16.90
CA LEU A 36 -9.81 11.59 15.90
C LEU A 36 -11.22 11.80 16.47
N THR A 37 -11.69 10.96 17.40
CA THR A 37 -13.02 11.17 18.03
C THR A 37 -13.03 12.41 18.93
N LYS A 38 -11.92 12.73 19.61
CA LYS A 38 -11.73 14.02 20.31
C LYS A 38 -11.63 15.21 19.35
N ALA A 39 -11.20 15.02 18.11
CA ALA A 39 -11.32 16.02 17.03
C ALA A 39 -12.73 16.05 16.41
N GLY A 40 -13.69 15.28 16.94
CA GLY A 40 -15.05 15.15 16.42
C GLY A 40 -15.09 14.53 15.02
N ILE A 41 -14.20 13.58 14.73
CA ILE A 41 -14.18 12.74 13.54
C ILE A 41 -14.48 11.31 14.03
N THR A 42 -15.73 10.89 13.86
CA THR A 42 -16.25 9.60 14.33
C THR A 42 -16.48 8.62 13.19
N ASP A 43 -16.90 9.11 12.02
CA ASP A 43 -16.83 8.37 10.77
C ASP A 43 -15.40 8.44 10.20
N LEU A 44 -14.78 7.28 10.02
CA LEU A 44 -13.46 7.12 9.40
C LEU A 44 -13.58 6.54 7.96
N GLY A 45 -14.80 6.30 7.49
CA GLY A 45 -15.09 5.54 6.30
C GLY A 45 -14.71 4.06 6.43
N ILE A 46 -14.77 3.36 5.29
CA ILE A 46 -14.26 1.99 5.15
C ILE A 46 -13.44 1.96 3.86
N MET A 47 -12.17 1.55 3.96
CA MET A 47 -11.32 1.35 2.79
C MET A 47 -11.90 0.22 1.92
N LYS A 48 -12.15 0.53 0.64
CA LYS A 48 -12.69 -0.39 -0.37
C LYS A 48 -11.65 -0.63 -1.46
N PRO A 49 -11.75 -1.72 -2.25
CA PRO A 49 -10.96 -1.88 -3.45
C PRO A 49 -11.15 -0.71 -4.42
N PHE A 50 -10.04 -0.08 -4.80
CA PHE A 50 -9.94 1.01 -5.78
C PHE A 50 -8.93 0.67 -6.88
N GLY A 51 -8.76 1.55 -7.87
CA GLY A 51 -7.93 1.32 -9.06
C GLY A 51 -8.78 1.06 -10.30
N ALA A 52 -8.18 0.46 -11.33
CA ALA A 52 -8.82 0.16 -12.59
C ALA A 52 -10.14 -0.63 -12.42
N TYR A 53 -11.20 -0.16 -13.09
CA TYR A 53 -12.55 -0.75 -13.09
C TYR A 53 -13.23 -0.87 -11.71
N LYS A 54 -12.78 -0.10 -10.70
CA LYS A 54 -13.46 0.01 -9.40
C LYS A 54 -14.24 1.31 -9.28
N LEU A 55 -15.13 1.38 -8.28
CA LEU A 55 -15.83 2.61 -7.93
C LEU A 55 -14.83 3.68 -7.49
N ARG A 56 -14.96 4.90 -8.02
CA ARG A 56 -14.13 6.07 -7.69
C ARG A 56 -14.52 6.70 -6.34
N GLN A 57 -14.63 5.88 -5.29
CA GLN A 57 -14.72 6.38 -3.92
C GLN A 57 -13.30 6.54 -3.37
N ALA A 58 -12.87 7.78 -3.13
CA ALA A 58 -11.60 8.07 -2.48
C ALA A 58 -11.57 7.47 -1.05
N PRO A 59 -10.41 6.98 -0.57
CA PRO A 59 -10.23 6.60 0.83
C PRO A 59 -10.23 7.85 1.74
N LEU A 60 -10.12 7.65 3.06
CA LEU A 60 -9.84 8.74 3.98
C LEU A 60 -8.42 9.28 3.73
N GLU A 61 -8.32 10.55 3.34
CA GLU A 61 -7.07 11.25 3.11
C GLU A 61 -6.80 12.28 4.22
N VAL A 62 -5.52 12.54 4.49
CA VAL A 62 -5.07 13.55 5.47
C VAL A 62 -4.19 14.53 4.74
N PHE A 63 -4.44 15.83 4.91
CA PHE A 63 -3.67 16.90 4.26
C PHE A 63 -2.86 17.69 5.30
N TYR A 64 -1.67 18.15 4.91
CA TYR A 64 -0.81 19.01 5.72
C TYR A 64 -0.32 20.19 4.88
N ASN A 65 -0.58 21.42 5.34
CA ASN A 65 -0.25 22.67 4.63
C ASN A 65 -0.75 22.76 3.17
N GLY A 66 -1.83 22.04 2.84
CA GLY A 66 -2.41 21.97 1.48
C GLY A 66 -2.03 20.71 0.70
N GLU A 67 -0.96 20.01 1.09
CA GLU A 67 -0.46 18.82 0.41
C GLU A 67 -1.06 17.52 1.00
N PRO A 68 -1.40 16.51 0.17
CA PRO A 68 -1.88 15.21 0.64
C PRO A 68 -0.75 14.38 1.27
N LEU A 69 -1.01 13.81 2.45
CA LEU A 69 -0.12 12.86 3.10
C LEU A 69 -0.29 11.43 2.56
N ARG A 70 0.77 10.65 2.66
CA ARG A 70 0.88 9.25 2.20
C ARG A 70 0.47 8.25 3.31
N LEU A 71 -0.10 7.08 2.96
CA LEU A 71 -0.81 6.10 3.83
C LEU A 71 -0.01 5.01 4.62
N ALA A 72 0.10 3.71 4.23
CA ALA A 72 0.74 2.59 5.02
C ALA A 72 1.65 1.53 4.25
N GLN A 73 2.90 1.84 3.80
CA GLN A 73 3.78 1.08 2.85
C GLN A 73 5.12 0.50 3.26
N TRP A 74 5.47 -0.55 2.52
CA TRP A 74 6.78 -0.74 1.91
C TRP A 74 6.56 -1.35 0.51
N PRO A 75 7.46 -1.14 -0.46
CA PRO A 75 8.67 -0.31 -0.43
C PRO A 75 8.36 1.17 -0.71
N ASN A 76 9.15 2.11 -0.16
CA ASN A 76 8.89 3.56 -0.23
C ASN A 76 8.91 4.12 -1.67
N LYS A 77 9.71 3.48 -2.51
CA LYS A 77 9.88 3.69 -3.94
C LYS A 77 9.81 2.30 -4.59
N GLU A 78 9.56 2.22 -5.89
CA GLU A 78 9.45 0.95 -6.64
C GLU A 78 8.28 0.06 -6.18
N PHE A 79 8.25 -1.18 -6.69
CA PHE A 79 7.22 -2.20 -6.46
C PHE A 79 7.90 -3.50 -5.98
N VAL A 80 7.14 -4.42 -5.39
CA VAL A 80 7.63 -5.78 -5.08
C VAL A 80 7.10 -6.79 -6.11
N ASN A 81 8.01 -7.54 -6.70
CA ASN A 81 7.69 -8.62 -7.64
C ASN A 81 7.22 -9.88 -6.91
N MET A 82 6.26 -10.58 -7.52
CA MET A 82 5.78 -11.89 -7.06
C MET A 82 6.76 -13.00 -7.49
N MET A 83 7.27 -13.79 -6.53
CA MET A 83 8.31 -14.80 -6.79
C MET A 83 7.75 -16.12 -7.35
N ARG A 84 6.66 -16.61 -6.73
CA ARG A 84 5.87 -17.78 -7.13
C ARG A 84 4.39 -17.51 -6.86
N ILE A 85 3.52 -18.12 -7.65
CA ILE A 85 2.05 -18.07 -7.50
C ILE A 85 1.59 -19.51 -7.30
N PRO A 86 1.50 -20.02 -6.06
CA PRO A 86 1.25 -21.44 -5.79
C PRO A 86 -0.14 -21.93 -6.22
N ASP A 87 -1.08 -21.01 -6.44
CA ASP A 87 -2.47 -21.30 -6.80
C ASP A 87 -2.74 -21.21 -8.32
N GLY A 88 -1.71 -20.99 -9.14
CA GLY A 88 -1.88 -20.64 -10.56
C GLY A 88 -2.40 -19.21 -10.77
N THR A 89 -2.54 -18.80 -12.03
CA THR A 89 -2.81 -17.40 -12.40
C THR A 89 -4.18 -16.89 -11.96
N THR A 90 -5.19 -17.74 -11.81
CA THR A 90 -6.53 -17.37 -11.28
C THR A 90 -6.60 -17.38 -9.74
N GLY A 91 -5.49 -17.71 -9.08
CA GLY A 91 -5.41 -17.80 -7.63
C GLY A 91 -5.31 -16.47 -6.89
N ARG A 92 -5.20 -16.57 -5.56
CA ARG A 92 -5.18 -15.41 -4.64
C ARG A 92 -3.95 -15.36 -3.73
N ARG A 93 -3.01 -16.31 -3.88
CA ARG A 93 -1.76 -16.37 -3.11
C ARG A 93 -0.54 -16.12 -3.99
N PHE A 94 0.44 -15.42 -3.45
CA PHE A 94 1.77 -15.27 -4.06
C PHE A 94 2.86 -15.24 -2.98
N THR A 95 4.10 -15.52 -3.36
CA THR A 95 5.26 -15.46 -2.45
C THR A 95 6.13 -14.24 -2.69
N TYR A 96 6.73 -13.71 -1.62
CA TYR A 96 7.53 -12.47 -1.63
C TYR A 96 9.01 -12.72 -1.26
N LYS A 97 9.89 -11.80 -1.67
CA LYS A 97 11.31 -11.81 -1.28
C LYS A 97 11.57 -10.90 -0.06
N GLY A 98 12.59 -11.24 0.72
CA GLY A 98 13.06 -10.45 1.86
C GLY A 98 12.33 -10.74 3.17
N ASN A 99 12.48 -9.84 4.13
CA ASN A 99 12.06 -10.02 5.53
C ASN A 99 11.13 -8.89 6.05
N ARG A 100 10.71 -7.94 5.21
CA ARG A 100 9.92 -6.79 5.66
C ARG A 100 8.48 -7.16 6.09
N PRO A 101 7.72 -8.00 5.36
CA PRO A 101 6.38 -8.41 5.79
C PRO A 101 6.35 -9.25 7.08
N LEU A 102 7.50 -9.78 7.55
CA LEU A 102 7.59 -10.45 8.85
C LEU A 102 7.18 -9.52 10.02
N ARG A 103 7.32 -8.20 9.84
CA ARG A 103 6.90 -7.17 10.82
C ARG A 103 5.40 -6.90 10.83
N TRP A 104 4.62 -7.53 9.96
CA TRP A 104 3.18 -7.27 9.79
C TRP A 104 2.29 -8.45 10.22
N LYS A 105 2.84 -9.45 10.92
CA LYS A 105 2.09 -10.62 11.42
C LYS A 105 0.90 -10.24 12.31
N GLU A 106 0.98 -9.10 13.00
CA GLU A 106 -0.02 -8.59 13.96
C GLU A 106 -0.89 -7.47 13.36
N GLU A 107 -0.71 -7.13 12.07
CA GLU A 107 -1.39 -6.00 11.43
C GLU A 107 -2.67 -6.47 10.70
N ASN A 108 -3.84 -6.04 11.19
CA ASN A 108 -5.14 -6.56 10.76
C ASN A 108 -5.81 -5.79 9.61
N ASP A 109 -5.19 -4.72 9.10
CA ASP A 109 -5.67 -3.93 7.97
C ASP A 109 -4.57 -3.57 6.96
N ILE A 110 -3.93 -4.62 6.43
CA ILE A 110 -2.92 -4.49 5.38
C ILE A 110 -3.61 -4.55 4.01
N TRP A 111 -3.21 -3.66 3.11
CA TRP A 111 -3.65 -3.66 1.72
C TRP A 111 -2.44 -3.80 0.79
N GLY A 112 -2.59 -4.62 -0.25
CA GLY A 112 -1.71 -4.59 -1.41
C GLY A 112 -2.34 -3.70 -2.48
N TYR A 113 -1.58 -2.76 -3.02
CA TYR A 113 -1.96 -1.95 -4.18
C TYR A 113 -1.05 -2.27 -5.39
N GLY A 114 -1.33 -1.68 -6.54
CA GLY A 114 -0.55 -1.81 -7.76
C GLY A 114 -1.13 -2.85 -8.71
N TYR A 115 -0.28 -3.38 -9.58
CA TYR A 115 -0.70 -4.19 -10.73
C TYR A 115 -0.60 -5.67 -10.38
N TRP A 116 -1.48 -6.50 -10.96
CA TRP A 116 -1.54 -7.93 -10.63
C TRP A 116 -1.38 -8.87 -11.82
N PHE A 117 -1.71 -8.45 -13.03
CA PHE A 117 -1.51 -9.24 -14.25
C PHE A 117 -1.02 -8.38 -15.43
N HIS A 118 -1.71 -7.28 -15.70
CA HIS A 118 -1.33 -6.33 -16.75
C HIS A 118 -0.79 -5.02 -16.17
N GLY A 119 0.24 -4.47 -16.81
CA GLY A 119 0.88 -3.22 -16.39
C GLY A 119 0.01 -1.96 -16.46
N TRP A 120 -1.21 -2.06 -17.02
CA TRP A 120 -2.23 -1.01 -17.13
C TRP A 120 -3.45 -1.20 -16.19
N SER A 121 -3.57 -2.32 -15.47
CA SER A 121 -4.67 -2.58 -14.53
C SER A 121 -4.15 -2.62 -13.10
N ASP A 122 -4.19 -1.48 -12.42
CA ASP A 122 -3.93 -1.39 -10.98
C ASP A 122 -5.18 -1.78 -10.15
N GLU A 123 -4.97 -2.33 -8.96
CA GLU A 123 -6.06 -2.67 -8.04
C GLU A 123 -5.57 -2.66 -6.58
N ALA A 124 -6.31 -2.04 -5.67
CA ALA A 124 -6.11 -2.15 -4.23
C ALA A 124 -6.93 -3.33 -3.67
N ILE A 125 -6.26 -4.30 -3.05
CA ILE A 125 -6.88 -5.52 -2.52
C ILE A 125 -6.40 -5.74 -1.09
N LYS A 126 -7.34 -5.94 -0.15
CA LYS A 126 -7.01 -6.26 1.24
C LYS A 126 -6.27 -7.60 1.31
N ILE A 127 -5.17 -7.62 2.07
CA ILE A 127 -4.47 -8.85 2.45
C ILE A 127 -5.17 -9.45 3.67
N VAL A 128 -5.33 -10.78 3.70
CA VAL A 128 -6.02 -11.51 4.77
C VAL A 128 -5.13 -12.49 5.52
N ASP A 129 -3.94 -12.81 4.99
CA ASP A 129 -2.90 -13.57 5.68
C ASP A 129 -1.51 -13.21 5.12
N ILE A 130 -0.50 -13.25 6.01
CA ILE A 130 0.92 -13.21 5.66
C ILE A 130 1.62 -14.36 6.39
N ASN A 131 1.61 -15.55 5.78
CA ASN A 131 2.35 -16.69 6.28
C ASN A 131 3.87 -16.43 6.20
N THR A 132 4.45 -16.11 7.35
CA THR A 132 5.86 -15.68 7.49
C THR A 132 6.88 -16.80 7.29
N ALA A 133 6.50 -18.06 7.55
CA ALA A 133 7.36 -19.23 7.38
C ALA A 133 7.52 -19.62 5.90
N THR A 134 6.42 -19.66 5.14
CA THR A 134 6.43 -19.94 3.68
C THR A 134 6.68 -18.70 2.83
N LYS A 135 6.70 -17.51 3.44
CA LYS A 135 6.74 -16.19 2.78
C LYS A 135 5.65 -16.01 1.72
N THR A 136 4.45 -16.44 2.07
CA THR A 136 3.23 -16.31 1.26
C THR A 136 2.40 -15.13 1.75
N ILE A 137 1.77 -14.40 0.83
CA ILE A 137 0.71 -13.43 1.08
C ILE A 137 -0.58 -13.97 0.46
N THR A 138 -1.69 -13.83 1.17
CA THR A 138 -3.01 -14.22 0.72
C THR A 138 -3.91 -12.99 0.57
N LEU A 139 -4.44 -12.77 -0.63
CA LEU A 139 -5.40 -11.70 -0.92
C LEU A 139 -6.83 -12.09 -0.51
N LYS A 140 -7.67 -11.09 -0.22
CA LYS A 140 -9.10 -11.27 0.11
C LYS A 140 -9.90 -11.86 -1.06
N GLY A 141 -9.48 -11.61 -2.30
CA GLY A 141 -10.04 -12.19 -3.51
C GLY A 141 -9.01 -12.17 -4.65
N THR A 142 -9.32 -12.86 -5.74
CA THR A 142 -8.53 -12.83 -6.98
C THR A 142 -8.62 -11.42 -7.62
N PRO A 143 -7.51 -10.82 -8.07
CA PRO A 143 -7.52 -9.56 -8.84
C PRO A 143 -8.30 -9.71 -10.15
N LYS A 144 -8.77 -8.61 -10.76
CA LYS A 144 -9.65 -8.66 -11.96
C LYS A 144 -9.15 -9.58 -13.09
N TYR A 145 -7.84 -9.59 -13.33
CA TYR A 145 -7.18 -10.41 -14.37
C TYR A 145 -6.31 -11.53 -13.78
N GLY A 146 -6.42 -11.80 -12.48
CA GLY A 146 -5.59 -12.77 -11.77
C GLY A 146 -4.20 -12.24 -11.40
N LEU A 147 -3.28 -13.18 -11.19
CA LEU A 147 -1.88 -12.97 -10.80
C LEU A 147 -0.94 -13.43 -11.93
N LYS A 148 0.01 -12.60 -12.34
CA LYS A 148 1.13 -12.95 -13.24
C LYS A 148 2.46 -12.75 -12.52
N ARG A 149 3.52 -13.44 -12.95
CA ARG A 149 4.90 -13.11 -12.54
C ARG A 149 5.56 -12.18 -13.54
N ASP A 150 6.35 -11.24 -13.01
CA ASP A 150 7.27 -10.43 -13.80
C ASP A 150 8.40 -11.30 -14.37
N ALA A 151 8.62 -11.22 -15.69
CA ALA A 151 9.64 -12.00 -16.38
C ALA A 151 11.06 -11.42 -16.23
N ASP A 152 11.21 -10.10 -16.15
CA ASP A 152 12.50 -9.43 -15.92
C ASP A 152 12.37 -8.15 -15.09
N ARG A 153 13.02 -8.17 -13.92
CA ARG A 153 13.11 -7.04 -12.98
C ARG A 153 13.74 -5.80 -13.60
N LYS A 154 14.69 -5.93 -14.55
CA LYS A 154 15.28 -4.76 -15.23
C LYS A 154 14.26 -4.10 -16.16
N ALA A 155 13.66 -4.89 -17.05
CA ALA A 155 12.61 -4.45 -17.97
C ALA A 155 11.39 -3.85 -17.24
N CYS A 156 11.02 -4.37 -16.07
CA CYS A 156 9.94 -3.82 -15.25
C CYS A 156 10.22 -2.39 -14.77
N PHE A 157 11.42 -2.11 -14.27
CA PHE A 157 11.80 -0.77 -13.81
C PHE A 157 12.07 0.22 -14.94
N SER A 158 12.59 -0.23 -16.10
CA SER A 158 12.68 0.64 -17.28
C SER A 158 11.31 0.94 -17.93
N ARG A 159 10.25 0.21 -17.55
CA ARG A 159 8.85 0.39 -17.99
C ARG A 159 7.94 0.92 -16.87
N ALA A 160 8.51 1.52 -15.82
CA ALA A 160 7.76 2.38 -14.90
C ALA A 160 7.55 3.74 -15.58
N PRO A 161 6.32 4.16 -15.95
CA PRO A 161 6.14 5.34 -16.78
C PRO A 161 6.55 6.63 -16.08
N TYR A 162 6.96 7.63 -16.87
CA TYR A 162 7.24 9.00 -16.41
C TYR A 162 6.10 9.58 -15.56
N TYR A 163 4.86 9.17 -15.85
CA TYR A 163 3.64 9.52 -15.11
C TYR A 163 3.64 9.12 -13.63
N TRP A 164 4.51 8.22 -13.14
CA TRP A 164 4.61 7.94 -11.69
C TRP A 164 5.03 9.17 -10.87
N ARG A 165 5.65 10.19 -11.50
CA ARG A 165 5.90 11.50 -10.88
C ARG A 165 4.63 12.19 -10.35
N LEU A 166 3.45 11.82 -10.87
CA LEU A 166 2.15 12.37 -10.46
C LEU A 166 1.55 11.69 -9.22
N CYS A 167 2.23 10.68 -8.63
CA CYS A 167 1.75 9.96 -7.45
C CYS A 167 2.76 10.00 -6.28
N GLY A 168 2.63 11.00 -5.40
CA GLY A 168 3.19 10.97 -4.04
C GLY A 168 4.72 11.03 -3.95
N ALA A 169 5.36 11.89 -4.75
CA ALA A 169 6.82 11.98 -4.92
C ALA A 169 7.60 12.66 -3.76
N ASP A 170 7.24 12.45 -2.50
CA ASP A 170 8.06 12.85 -1.35
C ASP A 170 9.26 11.88 -1.16
N PRO A 171 10.50 12.40 -1.00
CA PRO A 171 11.68 11.55 -0.82
C PRO A 171 11.94 11.09 0.62
N TYR A 172 11.22 11.59 1.64
CA TYR A 172 11.59 11.43 3.05
C TYR A 172 10.67 10.51 3.87
N ASN A 173 9.39 10.39 3.52
CA ASN A 173 8.39 9.64 4.28
C ASN A 173 7.64 8.64 3.37
N PRO A 174 7.64 7.33 3.70
CA PRO A 174 6.68 6.39 3.09
C PRO A 174 5.26 6.78 3.51
N VAL A 175 4.18 6.28 2.88
CA VAL A 175 3.53 4.94 3.00
C VAL A 175 2.26 4.92 1.98
N THR A 176 1.40 4.01 1.36
CA THR A 176 0.76 2.60 1.29
C THR A 176 1.36 1.46 0.38
N ALA A 177 1.29 0.16 0.77
CA ALA A 177 2.07 -1.01 0.23
C ALA A 177 1.70 -1.53 -1.18
N ILE A 178 2.69 -1.89 -2.02
CA ILE A 178 2.52 -1.99 -3.50
C ILE A 178 3.28 -3.15 -4.18
N TYR A 179 2.64 -3.83 -5.14
CA TYR A 179 3.13 -4.96 -5.95
C TYR A 179 2.91 -4.73 -7.47
N ARG A 180 3.68 -5.41 -8.34
CA ARG A 180 3.55 -5.35 -9.83
C ARG A 180 4.05 -6.64 -10.49
N PRO A 181 3.45 -7.04 -11.63
CA PRO A 181 4.16 -7.76 -12.68
C PRO A 181 4.06 -7.05 -14.04
N ASP A 182 4.85 -7.52 -15.02
CA ASP A 182 4.75 -7.05 -16.39
C ASP A 182 3.49 -7.53 -17.10
N ALA A 183 3.02 -6.73 -18.06
CA ALA A 183 2.69 -7.29 -19.37
C ALA A 183 3.54 -6.58 -20.41
N SER A 184 4.20 -7.34 -21.27
CA SER A 184 4.69 -6.85 -22.55
C SER A 184 3.51 -6.64 -23.49
N GLU A 185 3.15 -5.39 -23.76
CA GLU A 185 2.65 -4.95 -25.07
C GLU A 185 2.56 -3.42 -25.13
N SER A 186 2.56 -2.91 -26.35
CA SER A 186 2.66 -1.48 -26.67
C SER A 186 1.33 -0.90 -27.14
N THR A 187 0.96 0.26 -26.62
CA THR A 187 -0.01 1.16 -27.25
C THR A 187 0.56 2.58 -27.28
N TYR A 188 0.88 3.05 -28.48
CA TYR A 188 0.66 4.45 -28.85
C TYR A 188 -0.85 4.64 -29.12
N PRO A 189 -1.36 5.89 -29.16
CA PRO A 189 -0.86 7.11 -28.54
C PRO A 189 -1.42 7.33 -27.13
#